data_AF-A0A2V2RUY4-F1
#
_entry.id   AF-A0A2V2RUY4-F1
#
_cell.length_a   1.000
_cell.length_b   1.000
_cell.length_c   1.000
_cell.angle_alpha   90.00
_cell.angle_beta   90.00
_cell.angle_gamma   90.00
#
_symmetry.space_group_name_H-M   'P 1'
#
loop_
_entity.id
_entity.type
_entity.pdbx_description
1 polymer ?
#
loop_
_entity_poly.entity_id
_entity_poly.type
_entity_poly.pdbx_seq_one_letter_code
_entity_poly.pdbx_strand_id
1 'polypeptide(L)'
;MPEKAFVSSIEALEAFRSDLVLYISKARPALEEVSADVTRMRLWLEDDQRRHWQGELRRRGKELEQAQSALFSARVSHLGKETSAELMAVQRAKRAMDEAETKMRVLKKWDRDFESRVDPLVKQTEKLHTVLANDLVQALAYLARTIETLSAYAQVKAQGTQAPGTQIVDPSKMDMT
;
A
#
# COMPACT_ATOMS: atom_id res chain seq x y z
N MET A 1 28.72 33.93 -26.19
CA MET A 1 28.24 34.78 -25.08
C MET A 1 27.55 33.87 -24.08
N PRO A 2 28.12 33.57 -22.90
CA PRO A 2 27.40 32.74 -21.93
C PRO A 2 26.28 33.58 -21.29
N GLU A 3 25.05 33.12 -21.45
CA GLU A 3 23.86 33.74 -20.87
C GLU A 3 23.98 33.79 -19.34
N LYS A 4 23.65 34.95 -18.76
CA LYS A 4 23.67 35.18 -17.31
C LYS A 4 22.58 34.35 -16.65
N ALA A 5 22.94 33.27 -15.97
CA ALA A 5 22.03 32.53 -15.10
C ALA A 5 21.69 33.37 -13.85
N PHE A 6 20.42 33.77 -13.71
CA PHE A 6 19.88 34.34 -12.48
C PHE A 6 19.55 33.21 -11.52
N VAL A 7 20.55 32.79 -10.74
CA VAL A 7 20.40 31.76 -9.70
C VAL A 7 19.70 32.39 -8.49
N SER A 8 18.36 32.39 -8.46
CA SER A 8 17.59 33.03 -7.39
C SER A 8 17.21 32.10 -6.24
N SER A 9 17.33 30.77 -6.36
CA SER A 9 17.15 29.91 -5.18
C SER A 9 17.73 28.50 -5.33
N ILE A 10 19.04 28.34 -5.09
CA ILE A 10 19.63 27.01 -4.82
C ILE A 10 19.01 26.41 -3.57
N GLU A 11 18.73 27.24 -2.56
CA GLU A 11 18.09 26.83 -1.31
C GLU A 11 16.71 26.20 -1.52
N ALA A 12 15.88 26.73 -2.43
CA ALA A 12 14.59 26.09 -2.77
C ALA A 12 14.77 24.72 -3.43
N LEU A 13 15.83 24.51 -4.23
CA LEU A 13 16.12 23.21 -4.82
C LEU A 13 16.60 22.21 -3.75
N GLU A 14 17.38 22.66 -2.77
CA GLU A 14 17.81 21.84 -1.63
C GLU A 14 16.63 21.47 -0.71
N ALA A 15 15.74 22.42 -0.44
CA ALA A 15 14.51 22.20 0.31
C ALA A 15 13.62 21.18 -0.42
N PHE A 16 13.37 21.39 -1.72
CA PHE A 16 12.60 20.46 -2.55
C PHE A 16 13.22 19.05 -2.58
N ARG A 17 14.55 18.94 -2.69
CA ARG A 17 15.25 17.64 -2.62
C ARG A 17 14.98 16.94 -1.30
N SER A 18 15.04 17.68 -0.19
CA SER A 18 14.81 17.15 1.16
C SER A 18 13.37 16.67 1.34
N ASP A 19 12.40 17.47 0.88
CA ASP A 19 10.98 17.11 0.88
C ASP A 19 10.70 15.89 0.01
N LEU A 20 11.35 15.79 -1.15
CA LEU A 20 11.20 14.66 -2.06
C LEU A 20 11.76 13.36 -1.44
N VAL A 21 12.90 13.42 -0.76
CA VAL A 21 13.45 12.27 0.00
C VAL A 21 12.47 11.84 1.09
N LEU A 22 11.94 12.79 1.86
CA LEU A 22 10.97 12.51 2.92
C LEU A 22 9.69 11.88 2.34
N TYR A 23 9.19 12.41 1.23
CA TYR A 23 8.04 11.86 0.53
C TYR A 23 8.28 10.41 0.10
N ILE A 24 9.38 10.10 -0.57
CA ILE A 24 9.70 8.73 -1.03
C ILE A 24 9.82 7.78 0.17
N SER A 25 10.45 8.23 1.26
CA SER A 25 10.62 7.42 2.48
C SER A 25 9.29 7.03 3.13
N LYS A 26 8.22 7.81 2.92
CA LYS A 26 6.88 7.54 3.44
C LYS A 26 5.97 6.84 2.43
N ALA A 27 6.06 7.25 1.16
CA ALA A 27 5.19 6.76 0.10
C ALA A 27 5.49 5.30 -0.26
N ARG A 28 6.77 4.90 -0.29
CA ARG A 28 7.13 3.51 -0.64
C ARG A 28 6.60 2.49 0.38
N PRO A 29 6.86 2.63 1.69
CA PRO A 29 6.31 1.70 2.68
C PRO A 29 4.78 1.66 2.69
N ALA A 30 4.12 2.81 2.49
CA ALA A 30 2.65 2.86 2.44
C ALA A 30 2.09 2.05 1.26
N LEU A 31 2.74 2.09 0.09
CA LEU A 31 2.31 1.27 -1.05
C LEU A 31 2.61 -0.21 -0.85
N GLU A 32 3.76 -0.54 -0.26
CA GLU A 32 4.11 -1.91 0.08
C GLU A 32 3.11 -2.52 1.07
N GLU A 33 2.65 -1.75 2.06
CA GLU A 33 1.61 -2.16 3.02
C GLU A 33 0.28 -2.43 2.33
N VAL A 34 -0.15 -1.53 1.43
CA VAL A 34 -1.39 -1.72 0.64
C VAL A 34 -1.29 -2.97 -0.24
N SER A 35 -0.17 -3.18 -0.93
CA SER A 35 0.04 -4.40 -1.73
C SER A 35 0.00 -5.66 -0.85
N ALA A 36 0.64 -5.63 0.32
CA ALA A 36 0.64 -6.76 1.26
C ALA A 36 -0.77 -7.07 1.79
N ASP A 37 -1.58 -6.07 2.10
CA ASP A 37 -2.95 -6.25 2.56
C ASP A 37 -3.85 -6.85 1.49
N VAL A 38 -3.67 -6.45 0.23
CA VAL A 38 -4.37 -7.07 -0.90
C VAL A 38 -4.00 -8.55 -1.03
N THR A 39 -2.71 -8.89 -0.95
CA THR A 39 -2.26 -10.29 -0.98
C THR A 39 -2.83 -11.08 0.21
N ARG A 40 -2.82 -10.49 1.42
CA ARG A 40 -3.37 -11.13 2.62
C ARG A 40 -4.87 -11.38 2.50
N MET A 41 -5.62 -10.41 1.98
CA MET A 41 -7.06 -10.54 1.76
C MET A 41 -7.38 -11.64 0.74
N ARG A 42 -6.58 -11.74 -0.33
CA ARG A 42 -6.69 -12.81 -1.31
C ARG A 42 -6.51 -14.19 -0.68
N LEU A 43 -5.40 -14.39 0.04
CA LEU A 43 -5.11 -15.66 0.71
C LEU A 43 -6.20 -16.02 1.73
N TRP A 44 -6.64 -15.03 2.51
CA TRP A 44 -7.72 -15.23 3.47
C TRP A 44 -9.04 -15.67 2.81
N LEU A 45 -9.38 -15.11 1.64
CA LEU A 45 -10.59 -15.48 0.92
C LEU A 45 -10.47 -16.88 0.30
N GLU A 46 -9.37 -17.13 -0.41
CA GLU A 46 -9.16 -18.34 -1.22
C GLU A 46 -8.88 -19.58 -0.36
N ASP A 47 -8.11 -19.43 0.71
CA ASP A 47 -7.66 -20.52 1.57
C ASP A 47 -8.41 -20.56 2.90
N ASP A 48 -8.24 -19.54 3.75
CA ASP A 48 -8.76 -19.57 5.13
C ASP A 48 -10.29 -19.69 5.17
N GLN A 49 -11.00 -18.77 4.51
CA GLN A 49 -12.45 -18.74 4.51
C GLN A 49 -13.04 -19.94 3.79
N ARG A 50 -12.51 -20.29 2.62
CA ARG A 50 -12.94 -21.47 1.88
C ARG A 50 -12.83 -22.73 2.76
N ARG A 51 -11.68 -22.94 3.38
CA ARG A 51 -11.43 -24.12 4.22
C ARG A 51 -12.33 -24.11 5.46
N HIS A 52 -12.50 -22.97 6.11
CA HIS A 52 -13.38 -22.81 7.25
C HIS A 52 -14.83 -23.20 6.91
N TRP A 53 -15.40 -22.59 5.87
CA TRP A 53 -16.80 -22.82 5.50
C TRP A 53 -17.06 -24.19 4.88
N GLN A 54 -16.07 -24.78 4.20
CA GLN A 54 -16.14 -26.21 3.81
C GLN A 54 -16.17 -27.14 5.01
N GLY A 55 -15.37 -26.84 6.05
CA GLY A 55 -15.41 -27.57 7.33
C GLY A 55 -16.76 -27.44 8.02
N GLU A 56 -17.27 -26.21 8.13
CA GLU A 56 -18.58 -25.92 8.72
C GLU A 56 -19.72 -26.61 7.96
N LEU A 57 -19.69 -26.63 6.63
CA LEU A 57 -20.70 -27.32 5.83
C LEU A 57 -20.72 -28.83 6.12
N ARG A 58 -19.54 -29.46 6.23
CA ARG A 58 -19.43 -30.88 6.59
C ARG A 58 -19.93 -31.14 8.01
N ARG A 59 -19.57 -30.28 8.97
CA ARG A 59 -19.99 -30.40 10.38
C ARG A 59 -21.51 -30.28 10.52
N ARG A 60 -22.07 -29.19 9.99
CA ARG A 60 -23.51 -28.91 10.05
C ARG A 60 -24.34 -29.92 9.24
N GLY A 61 -23.78 -30.44 8.15
CA GLY A 61 -24.37 -31.55 7.39
C GLY A 61 -24.53 -32.81 8.24
N LYS A 62 -23.48 -33.23 8.96
CA LYS A 62 -23.56 -34.36 9.91
C LYS A 62 -24.56 -34.11 11.04
N GLU A 63 -24.61 -32.90 11.57
CA GLU A 63 -25.58 -32.53 12.62
C GLU A 63 -27.03 -32.62 12.11
N LEU A 64 -27.28 -32.22 10.86
CA LEU A 64 -28.59 -32.36 10.23
C LEU A 64 -28.96 -33.84 10.03
N GLU A 65 -28.04 -34.66 9.53
CA GLU A 65 -28.25 -36.12 9.37
C GLU A 65 -28.55 -36.79 10.72
N GLN A 66 -27.79 -36.43 11.77
CA GLN A 66 -28.02 -36.93 13.13
C GLN A 66 -29.39 -36.51 13.67
N ALA A 67 -29.78 -35.25 13.51
CA ALA A 67 -31.10 -34.77 13.95
C ALA A 67 -32.24 -35.47 13.20
N GLN A 68 -32.09 -35.70 11.90
CA GLN A 68 -33.06 -36.43 11.09
C GLN A 68 -33.18 -37.90 11.50
N SER A 69 -32.05 -38.56 11.77
CA SER A 69 -32.01 -39.94 12.27
C SER A 69 -32.66 -40.07 13.65
N ALA A 70 -32.40 -39.12 14.55
CA ALA A 70 -33.04 -39.06 15.86
C ALA A 70 -34.57 -38.89 15.74
N LEU A 71 -35.03 -37.97 14.89
CA LEU A 71 -36.46 -37.78 14.60
C LEU A 71 -37.09 -39.05 14.02
N PHE A 72 -36.41 -39.73 13.09
CA PHE A 72 -36.91 -40.98 12.51
C PHE A 72 -37.01 -42.08 13.57
N SER A 73 -35.99 -42.23 14.42
CA SER A 73 -35.96 -43.20 15.51
C SER A 73 -37.06 -42.93 16.53
N ALA A 74 -37.30 -41.65 16.88
CA ALA A 74 -38.40 -41.23 17.75
C ALA A 74 -39.77 -41.56 17.14
N ARG A 75 -39.95 -41.35 15.83
CA ARG A 75 -41.19 -41.70 15.11
C ARG A 75 -41.48 -43.20 15.07
N VAL A 76 -40.45 -44.03 14.93
CA VAL A 76 -40.60 -45.49 14.89
C VAL A 76 -40.84 -46.07 16.30
N SER A 77 -40.20 -45.51 17.32
CA SER A 77 -40.30 -45.99 18.71
C SER A 77 -41.57 -45.50 19.44
N HIS A 78 -41.99 -44.26 19.20
CA HIS A 78 -43.24 -43.73 19.73
C HIS A 78 -44.35 -43.85 18.67
N LEU A 79 -45.27 -44.79 18.91
CA LEU A 79 -46.53 -44.98 18.18
C LEU A 79 -47.46 -43.73 18.29
N GLY A 80 -47.04 -42.58 17.77
CA GLY A 80 -47.88 -41.39 17.59
C GLY A 80 -47.63 -40.15 18.48
N LYS A 81 -46.50 -40.04 19.21
CA LYS A 81 -46.09 -38.77 19.83
C LYS A 81 -44.72 -38.36 19.33
N GLU A 82 -44.69 -37.60 18.23
CA GLU A 82 -43.51 -36.83 17.85
C GLU A 82 -43.19 -35.85 18.98
N THR A 83 -41.97 -35.83 19.51
CA THR A 83 -41.61 -34.77 20.45
C THR A 83 -41.34 -33.52 19.64
N SER A 84 -42.08 -32.45 19.94
CA SER A 84 -41.83 -31.10 19.39
C SER A 84 -40.34 -30.71 19.43
N ALA A 85 -39.59 -31.26 20.40
CA ALA A 85 -38.16 -31.12 20.53
C ALA A 85 -37.34 -31.64 19.34
N GLU A 86 -37.58 -32.86 18.81
CA GLU A 86 -36.80 -33.40 17.68
C GLU A 86 -37.12 -32.67 16.38
N LEU A 87 -38.39 -32.30 16.15
CA LEU A 87 -38.78 -31.47 15.01
C LEU A 87 -38.06 -30.11 15.04
N MET A 88 -38.04 -29.47 16.20
CA MET A 88 -37.32 -28.21 16.39
C MET A 88 -35.81 -28.37 16.23
N ALA A 89 -35.23 -29.50 16.64
CA ALA A 89 -33.81 -29.80 16.44
C ALA A 89 -33.45 -29.91 14.95
N VAL A 90 -34.25 -30.65 14.17
CA VAL A 90 -34.07 -30.75 12.71
C VAL A 90 -34.21 -29.38 12.04
N GLN A 91 -35.21 -28.59 12.42
CA GLN A 91 -35.37 -27.24 11.87
C GLN A 91 -34.18 -26.33 12.18
N ARG A 92 -33.63 -26.38 13.40
CA ARG A 92 -32.43 -25.61 13.76
C ARG A 92 -31.21 -26.06 12.96
N ALA A 93 -30.97 -27.36 12.86
CA ALA A 93 -29.85 -27.91 12.09
C ALA A 93 -29.95 -27.54 10.61
N LYS A 94 -31.16 -27.58 10.04
CA LYS A 94 -31.41 -27.17 8.66
C LYS A 94 -31.09 -25.70 8.43
N ARG A 95 -31.58 -24.79 9.29
CA ARG A 95 -31.28 -23.35 9.19
C ARG A 95 -29.77 -23.08 9.29
N ALA A 96 -29.07 -23.78 10.18
CA ALA A 96 -27.63 -23.64 10.32
C ALA A 96 -26.89 -24.10 9.05
N MET A 97 -27.36 -25.18 8.43
CA MET A 97 -26.81 -25.69 7.16
C MET A 97 -27.07 -24.71 6.00
N ASP A 98 -28.30 -24.20 5.87
CA ASP A 98 -28.68 -23.20 4.86
C ASP A 98 -27.83 -21.91 4.98
N GLU A 99 -27.50 -21.50 6.21
CA GLU A 99 -26.60 -20.37 6.45
C GLU A 99 -25.19 -20.64 5.90
N ALA A 100 -24.62 -21.81 6.21
CA ALA A 100 -23.28 -22.18 5.74
C ALA A 100 -23.23 -22.29 4.21
N GLU A 101 -24.27 -22.84 3.57
CA GLU A 101 -24.39 -22.86 2.11
C GLU A 101 -24.46 -21.45 1.52
N THR A 102 -25.19 -20.55 2.17
CA THR A 102 -25.30 -19.15 1.74
C THR A 102 -23.95 -18.46 1.83
N LYS A 103 -23.21 -18.66 2.92
CA LYS A 103 -21.85 -18.12 3.08
C LYS A 103 -20.91 -18.67 2.01
N MET A 104 -20.99 -19.97 1.69
CA MET A 104 -20.20 -20.53 0.59
C MET A 104 -20.57 -19.95 -0.78
N ARG A 105 -21.85 -19.70 -1.05
CA ARG A 105 -22.28 -19.07 -2.30
C ARG A 105 -21.72 -17.65 -2.42
N VAL A 106 -21.71 -16.90 -1.32
CA VAL A 106 -21.12 -15.55 -1.25
C VAL A 106 -19.61 -15.61 -1.45
N LEU A 107 -18.90 -16.53 -0.82
CA LEU A 107 -17.46 -16.71 -1.02
C LEU A 107 -17.12 -17.03 -2.47
N LYS A 108 -17.83 -17.98 -3.09
CA LYS A 108 -17.62 -18.31 -4.51
C LYS A 108 -17.83 -17.12 -5.45
N LYS A 109 -18.79 -16.25 -5.11
CA LYS A 109 -19.00 -14.99 -5.85
C LYS A 109 -17.80 -14.06 -5.67
N TRP A 110 -17.34 -13.89 -4.43
CA TRP A 110 -16.18 -13.03 -4.15
C TRP A 110 -14.88 -13.57 -4.73
N ASP A 111 -14.65 -14.88 -4.74
CA ASP A 111 -13.46 -15.48 -5.38
C ASP A 111 -13.35 -15.05 -6.85
N ARG A 112 -14.47 -15.06 -7.57
CA ARG A 112 -14.52 -14.64 -8.97
C ARG A 112 -14.43 -13.12 -9.13
N ASP A 113 -15.19 -12.39 -8.33
CA ASP A 113 -15.35 -10.95 -8.53
C ASP A 113 -14.13 -10.17 -7.97
N PHE A 114 -13.43 -10.70 -6.96
CA PHE A 114 -12.29 -10.05 -6.30
C PHE A 114 -11.13 -9.78 -7.28
N GLU A 115 -10.66 -10.80 -8.00
CA GLU A 115 -9.56 -10.62 -8.96
C GLU A 115 -9.88 -9.54 -9.99
N SER A 116 -11.05 -9.63 -10.61
CA SER A 116 -11.45 -8.70 -11.67
C SER A 116 -11.50 -7.24 -11.22
N ARG A 117 -11.81 -7.00 -9.94
CA ARG A 117 -11.93 -5.66 -9.35
C ARG A 117 -10.60 -5.15 -8.85
N VAL A 118 -9.76 -6.03 -8.32
CA VAL A 118 -8.53 -5.67 -7.61
C VAL A 118 -7.33 -5.60 -8.56
N ASP A 119 -7.26 -6.48 -9.57
CA ASP A 119 -6.12 -6.55 -10.49
C ASP A 119 -5.79 -5.22 -11.20
N PRO A 120 -6.76 -4.42 -11.69
CA PRO A 120 -6.44 -3.13 -12.30
C PRO A 120 -5.82 -2.14 -11.29
N LEU A 121 -6.30 -2.17 -10.04
CA LEU A 121 -5.84 -1.28 -8.97
C LEU A 121 -4.44 -1.68 -8.48
N VAL A 122 -4.18 -2.99 -8.34
CA VAL A 122 -2.84 -3.51 -8.04
C VAL A 122 -1.86 -3.11 -9.12
N LYS A 123 -2.21 -3.26 -10.41
CA LYS A 123 -1.33 -2.82 -11.52
C LYS A 123 -1.01 -1.32 -11.46
N GLN A 124 -1.97 -0.48 -11.10
CA GLN A 124 -1.73 0.96 -10.91
C GLN A 124 -0.79 1.22 -9.72
N THR A 125 -0.97 0.48 -8.62
CA THR A 125 -0.14 0.54 -7.42
C THR A 125 1.30 0.12 -7.72
N GLU A 126 1.50 -1.00 -8.44
CA GLU A 126 2.82 -1.48 -8.87
C GLU A 126 3.53 -0.50 -9.82
N LYS A 127 2.78 0.12 -10.73
CA LYS A 127 3.34 1.18 -11.58
C LYS A 127 3.81 2.36 -10.75
N LEU A 128 3.01 2.82 -9.79
CA LEU A 128 3.39 3.92 -8.90
C LEU A 128 4.60 3.55 -8.03
N HIS A 129 4.63 2.33 -7.51
CA HIS A 129 5.78 1.81 -6.76
C HIS A 129 7.06 1.84 -7.61
N THR A 130 6.98 1.44 -8.88
CA THR A 130 8.11 1.50 -9.83
C THR A 130 8.62 2.92 -10.04
N VAL A 131 7.72 3.90 -10.23
CA VAL A 131 8.09 5.31 -10.37
C VAL A 131 8.80 5.83 -9.11
N LEU A 132 8.30 5.48 -7.93
CA LEU A 132 8.89 5.91 -6.65
C LEU A 132 10.24 5.24 -6.37
N ALA A 133 10.39 3.97 -6.74
CA ALA A 133 11.60 3.19 -6.47
C ALA A 133 12.73 3.46 -7.48
N ASN A 134 12.39 3.76 -8.73
CA ASN A 134 13.38 3.92 -9.81
C ASN A 134 13.46 5.38 -10.28
N ASP A 135 12.38 5.90 -10.84
CA ASP A 135 12.40 7.17 -11.56
C ASP A 135 12.71 8.35 -10.63
N LEU A 136 12.08 8.37 -9.44
CA LEU A 136 12.34 9.44 -8.47
C LEU A 136 13.71 9.34 -7.81
N VAL A 137 14.28 8.14 -7.67
CA VAL A 137 15.66 7.97 -7.18
C VAL A 137 16.65 8.53 -8.20
N GLN A 138 16.43 8.29 -9.49
CA GLN A 138 17.23 8.88 -10.56
C GLN A 138 17.04 10.40 -10.62
N ALA A 139 15.80 10.89 -10.48
CA ALA A 139 15.50 12.32 -10.45
C ALA A 139 16.20 13.02 -9.26
N LEU A 140 16.25 12.37 -8.09
CA LEU A 140 17.01 12.88 -6.93
C LEU A 140 18.51 12.98 -7.21
N ALA A 141 19.10 11.97 -7.85
CA ALA A 141 20.52 12.00 -8.23
C ALA A 141 20.81 13.11 -9.24
N TYR A 142 19.94 13.27 -10.24
CA TYR A 142 20.03 14.35 -11.21
C TYR A 142 19.90 15.73 -10.55
N LEU A 143 18.94 15.89 -9.64
CA LEU A 143 18.73 17.12 -8.89
C LEU A 143 19.95 17.46 -8.02
N ALA A 144 20.54 16.47 -7.33
CA ALA A 144 21.74 16.66 -6.54
C ALA A 144 22.92 17.19 -7.39
N ARG A 145 23.17 16.57 -8.55
CA ARG A 145 24.21 17.03 -9.49
C ARG A 145 23.94 18.43 -10.05
N THR A 146 22.67 18.76 -10.29
CA THR A 146 22.26 20.08 -10.76
C THR A 146 22.50 21.16 -9.69
N ILE A 147 22.17 20.87 -8.43
CA ILE A 147 22.46 21.74 -7.27
C ILE A 147 23.97 21.98 -7.14
N GLU A 148 24.78 20.92 -7.21
CA GLU A 148 26.25 21.02 -7.16
C GLU A 148 26.79 21.91 -8.28
N THR A 149 26.31 21.71 -9.51
CA THR A 149 26.72 22.49 -10.68
C THR A 149 26.38 23.97 -10.51
N LEU A 150 25.12 24.28 -10.12
CA LEU A 150 24.68 25.66 -9.89
C LEU A 150 25.45 26.34 -8.76
N SER A 151 25.77 25.59 -7.69
CA SER A 151 26.58 26.08 -6.56
C SER A 151 28.01 26.43 -7.00
N ALA A 152 28.65 25.57 -7.79
CA ALA A 152 29.97 25.84 -8.36
C ALA A 152 29.96 27.09 -9.26
N TYR A 153 28.96 27.24 -10.12
CA TYR A 153 28.80 28.45 -10.95
C TYR A 153 28.62 29.72 -10.12
N ALA A 154 27.81 29.66 -9.05
CA ALA A 154 27.60 30.79 -8.15
C ALA A 154 28.90 31.20 -7.43
N GLN A 155 29.72 30.23 -7.02
CA GLN A 155 31.00 30.47 -6.35
C GLN A 155 32.03 31.13 -7.29
N VAL A 156 32.13 30.69 -8.54
CA VAL A 156 33.02 31.31 -9.55
C VAL A 156 32.64 32.77 -9.81
N LYS A 157 31.33 33.07 -9.89
CA LYS A 157 30.84 34.45 -10.05
C LYS A 157 31.17 35.33 -8.84
N ALA A 158 31.06 34.79 -7.63
CA ALA A 158 31.40 35.51 -6.40
C ALA A 158 32.91 35.84 -6.34
N GLN A 159 33.78 34.89 -6.72
CA GLN A 159 35.23 35.10 -6.77
C GLN A 159 35.65 36.11 -7.84
N GLY A 160 35.01 36.10 -9.02
CA GLY A 160 35.26 37.10 -10.07
C GLY A 160 34.81 38.52 -9.72
N THR A 161 33.93 38.68 -8.72
CA THR A 161 33.52 40.00 -8.19
C THR A 161 34.51 40.50 -7.11
N GLN A 162 35.28 39.59 -6.51
CA GLN A 162 36.36 39.91 -5.57
C GLN A 162 37.71 40.02 -6.31
N ALA A 163 37.86 41.01 -7.19
CA ALA A 163 39.20 41.41 -7.68
C ALA A 163 39.89 42.31 -6.62
N PRO A 164 41.24 42.28 -6.50
CA PRO A 164 41.95 42.76 -5.32
C PRO A 164 41.82 44.26 -5.15
N GLY A 165 41.57 44.68 -3.91
CA GLY A 165 41.53 46.08 -3.51
C GLY A 165 42.73 46.84 -4.07
N THR A 166 42.43 47.89 -4.84
CA THR A 166 43.37 48.90 -5.27
C THR A 166 44.11 49.41 -4.03
N GLN A 167 45.36 48.96 -3.84
CA GLN A 167 46.31 49.69 -3.01
C GLN A 167 46.47 51.06 -3.66
N ILE A 168 45.74 52.04 -3.14
CA ILE A 168 46.02 53.44 -3.40
C ILE A 168 47.36 53.69 -2.70
N VAL A 169 48.44 53.62 -3.48
CA VAL A 169 49.75 54.13 -3.08
C VAL A 169 49.57 55.63 -2.92
N ASP A 170 49.59 56.09 -1.68
CA ASP A 170 49.60 57.51 -1.32
C ASP A 170 50.93 58.14 -1.81
N PRO A 171 50.91 59.14 -2.70
CA PRO A 171 52.13 59.74 -3.23
C PRO A 171 52.73 60.82 -2.31
N SER A 172 52.25 61.05 -1.09
CA SER A 172 52.73 62.15 -0.24
C SER A 172 53.84 61.77 0.75
N LYS A 173 54.99 61.28 0.28
CA LYS A 173 56.30 61.42 0.97
C LYS A 173 57.47 61.43 -0.02
N MET A 174 57.57 62.49 -0.81
CA MET A 174 58.88 63.01 -1.26
C MET A 174 59.16 64.32 -0.52
N ASP A 175 60.38 64.40 0.00
CA ASP A 175 61.15 65.57 0.43
C ASP A 175 60.71 66.37 1.67
N MET A 176 61.48 66.20 2.76
CA MET A 176 62.38 67.29 3.22
C MET A 176 63.28 66.84 4.38
N THR A 177 64.60 67.00 4.15
CA THR A 177 65.74 67.09 5.10
C THR A 177 66.26 65.84 5.76
#